data_AF-A0A182PPN6-F1
#
_entry.id   AF-A0A182PPN6-F1
#
_cell.length_a   1.000
_cell.length_b   1.000
_cell.length_c   1.000
_cell.angle_alpha   90.00
_cell.angle_beta   90.00
_cell.angle_gamma   90.00
#
_symmetry.space_group_name_H-M   'P 1'
#
loop_
_entity.id
_entity.type
_entity.pdbx_description
1 polymer ?
#
loop_
_entity_poly.entity_id
_entity_poly.type
_entity_poly.pdbx_seq_one_letter_code
_entity_poly.pdbx_strand_id
1 'polypeptide(L)'
;MKFLLLSLVLCALATASTAQSSTMQMQMTIGKMLTLVRDLSVANIALAENTEDQLALTSLYTTSEELYTLLQVFNSSNIAALPLDSRTKLSNALTSFRNALFAWESAMDQRLPDEMTRTFKDVENAFLNFGGVVFSL
;
A
#
# COMPACT_ATOMS: atom_id res chain seq x y z
N MET A 1 -28.61 -21.00 29.69
CA MET A 1 -27.66 -21.32 28.59
C MET A 1 -28.04 -20.70 27.23
N LYS A 2 -29.30 -20.34 26.94
CA LYS A 2 -29.71 -19.72 25.65
C LYS A 2 -29.19 -18.29 25.42
N PHE A 3 -29.01 -17.47 26.46
CA PHE A 3 -28.54 -16.08 26.33
C PHE A 3 -27.06 -15.94 25.96
N LEU A 4 -26.21 -16.90 26.35
CA LEU A 4 -24.77 -16.89 26.02
C LEU A 4 -24.52 -17.20 24.55
N LEU A 5 -25.30 -18.12 23.97
CA LEU A 5 -25.25 -18.45 22.54
C LEU A 5 -25.67 -17.25 21.66
N LEU A 6 -26.68 -16.48 22.09
CA LEU A 6 -27.13 -15.30 21.36
C LEU A 6 -26.07 -14.18 21.33
N SER A 7 -25.39 -13.96 22.47
CA SER A 7 -24.32 -12.97 22.61
C SER A 7 -23.10 -13.31 21.74
N LEU A 8 -22.70 -14.58 21.69
CA LEU A 8 -21.60 -15.05 20.84
C LEU A 8 -21.89 -14.85 19.35
N VAL A 9 -23.14 -15.12 18.92
CA VAL A 9 -23.56 -14.94 17.53
C VAL A 9 -23.61 -13.46 17.16
N LEU A 10 -24.11 -12.59 18.04
CA LEU A 10 -24.14 -11.13 17.81
C LEU A 10 -22.74 -10.51 17.73
N CYS A 11 -21.80 -10.94 18.57
CA CYS A 11 -20.40 -10.50 18.50
C CYS A 11 -19.70 -10.96 17.21
N ALA A 12 -19.99 -12.17 16.73
CA ALA A 12 -19.46 -12.66 15.46
C ALA A 12 -20.04 -11.91 14.25
N LEU A 13 -21.34 -11.58 14.29
CA LEU A 13 -22.01 -10.79 13.24
C LEU A 13 -21.49 -9.34 13.18
N ALA A 14 -21.30 -8.70 14.33
CA ALA A 14 -20.77 -7.33 14.38
C ALA A 14 -19.33 -7.24 13.85
N THR A 15 -18.48 -8.22 14.18
CA THR A 15 -17.09 -8.28 13.69
C THR A 15 -17.00 -8.63 12.20
N ALA A 16 -17.88 -9.50 11.70
CA ALA A 16 -17.96 -9.79 10.27
C ALA A 16 -18.38 -8.56 9.45
N SER A 17 -19.36 -7.78 9.94
CA SER A 17 -19.84 -6.58 9.23
C SER A 17 -18.79 -5.45 9.18
N THR A 18 -17.97 -5.29 10.21
CA THR A 18 -16.90 -4.27 10.21
C THR A 18 -15.72 -4.69 9.33
N ALA A 19 -15.36 -5.98 9.31
CA ALA A 19 -14.32 -6.51 8.43
C ALA A 19 -14.69 -6.41 6.94
N GLN A 20 -15.98 -6.57 6.58
CA GLN A 20 -16.44 -6.41 5.21
C GLN A 20 -16.34 -4.94 4.74
N SER A 21 -16.70 -3.99 5.62
CA SER A 21 -16.59 -2.55 5.34
C SER A 21 -15.13 -2.11 5.17
N SER A 22 -14.22 -2.59 6.03
CA SER A 22 -12.79 -2.26 5.94
C SER A 22 -12.13 -2.88 4.71
N THR A 23 -12.51 -4.10 4.32
CA THR A 23 -11.96 -4.77 3.13
C THR A 23 -12.33 -4.02 1.84
N MET A 24 -13.59 -3.59 1.70
CA MET A 24 -14.01 -2.79 0.55
C MET A 24 -13.26 -1.46 0.47
N GLN A 25 -13.07 -0.80 1.62
CA GLN A 25 -12.26 0.42 1.69
C GLN A 25 -10.81 0.18 1.28
N MET A 26 -10.19 -0.91 1.73
CA MET A 26 -8.84 -1.31 1.35
C MET A 26 -8.72 -1.51 -0.16
N GLN A 27 -9.67 -2.24 -0.78
CA GLN A 27 -9.67 -2.50 -2.23
C GLN A 27 -9.82 -1.22 -3.06
N MET A 28 -10.73 -0.32 -2.66
CA MET A 28 -10.86 1.00 -3.31
C MET A 28 -9.58 1.84 -3.18
N THR A 29 -8.92 1.77 -2.03
CA THR A 29 -7.65 2.47 -1.80
C THR A 29 -6.54 1.93 -2.69
N ILE A 30 -6.45 0.61 -2.92
CA ILE A 30 -5.49 0.05 -3.90
C ILE A 30 -5.72 0.61 -5.29
N GLY A 31 -6.98 0.76 -5.73
CA GLY A 31 -7.30 1.37 -7.02
C GLY A 31 -6.76 2.80 -7.15
N LYS A 32 -6.85 3.61 -6.08
CA LYS A 32 -6.28 4.96 -6.05
C LYS A 32 -4.75 4.92 -6.05
N MET A 33 -4.16 4.04 -5.26
CA MET A 33 -2.70 3.87 -5.18
C MET A 33 -2.10 3.42 -6.52
N LEU A 34 -2.81 2.62 -7.32
CA LEU A 34 -2.35 2.21 -8.66
C LEU A 34 -2.08 3.42 -9.56
N THR A 35 -2.98 4.42 -9.52
CA THR A 35 -2.80 5.67 -10.26
C THR A 35 -1.55 6.40 -9.79
N LEU A 36 -1.34 6.50 -8.48
CA LEU A 36 -0.17 7.17 -7.91
C LEU A 36 1.13 6.43 -8.24
N VAL A 37 1.16 5.09 -8.15
CA VAL A 37 2.35 4.29 -8.52
C VAL A 37 2.68 4.45 -10.01
N ARG A 38 1.66 4.54 -10.88
CA ARG A 38 1.88 4.87 -12.29
C ARG A 38 2.48 6.27 -12.45
N ASP A 39 1.95 7.27 -11.75
CA ASP A 39 2.41 8.65 -11.87
C ASP A 39 3.85 8.81 -11.32
N LEU A 40 4.18 8.09 -10.24
CA LEU A 40 5.54 7.92 -9.76
C LEU A 40 6.45 7.28 -10.81
N SER A 41 5.99 6.24 -11.52
CA SER A 41 6.77 5.58 -12.58
C SER A 41 7.16 6.57 -13.68
N VAL A 42 6.20 7.36 -14.15
CA VAL A 42 6.42 8.37 -15.20
C VAL A 42 7.42 9.44 -14.73
N ALA A 43 7.22 10.01 -13.53
CA ALA A 43 8.11 11.03 -13.00
C ALA A 43 9.50 10.47 -12.64
N ASN A 44 9.59 9.20 -12.22
CA ASN A 44 10.86 8.53 -11.95
C ASN A 44 11.68 8.35 -13.22
N ILE A 45 11.05 7.95 -14.33
CA ILE A 45 11.70 7.87 -15.64
C ILE A 45 12.22 9.25 -16.07
N ALA A 46 11.39 10.29 -15.97
CA ALA A 46 11.79 11.65 -16.34
C ALA A 46 13.00 12.15 -15.51
N LEU A 47 12.98 11.93 -14.19
CA LEU A 47 14.10 12.32 -13.32
C LEU A 47 15.36 11.45 -13.54
N ALA A 48 15.21 10.18 -13.94
CA ALA A 48 16.33 9.32 -14.30
C ALA A 48 16.97 9.75 -15.65
N GLU A 49 16.17 10.19 -16.61
CA GLU A 49 16.66 10.75 -17.89
C GLU A 49 17.34 12.11 -17.70
N ASN A 50 16.81 12.93 -16.79
CA ASN A 50 17.37 14.24 -16.44
C ASN A 50 17.29 14.48 -14.92
N THR A 51 18.40 14.27 -14.22
CA THR A 51 18.48 14.41 -12.76
C THR A 51 18.29 15.84 -12.25
N GLU A 52 18.23 16.83 -13.14
CA GLU A 52 17.96 18.23 -12.83
C GLU A 52 16.50 18.63 -13.11
N ASP A 53 15.65 17.69 -13.56
CA ASP A 53 14.24 17.96 -13.81
C ASP A 53 13.48 18.23 -12.50
N GLN A 54 13.32 19.52 -12.19
CA GLN A 54 12.64 19.99 -10.99
C GLN A 54 11.14 19.67 -10.99
N LEU A 55 10.50 19.58 -12.16
CA LEU A 55 9.08 19.22 -12.26
C LEU A 55 8.90 17.74 -11.91
N ALA A 56 9.76 16.88 -12.45
CA ALA A 56 9.78 15.47 -12.12
C ALA A 56 10.04 15.25 -10.63
N LEU A 57 11.05 15.92 -10.06
CA LEU A 57 11.37 15.84 -8.63
C LEU A 57 10.19 16.29 -7.74
N THR A 58 9.56 17.42 -8.05
CA THR A 58 8.38 17.88 -7.31
C THR A 58 7.22 16.90 -7.44
N SER A 59 6.97 16.36 -8.65
CA SER A 59 5.95 15.34 -8.86
C SER A 59 6.19 14.09 -8.02
N LEU A 60 7.44 13.62 -7.93
CA LEU A 60 7.80 12.46 -7.12
C LEU A 60 7.49 12.68 -5.64
N TYR A 61 7.92 13.81 -5.07
CA TYR A 61 7.65 14.12 -3.66
C TYR A 61 6.15 14.28 -3.36
N THR A 62 5.42 15.03 -4.17
CA THR A 62 3.96 15.22 -3.94
C THR A 62 3.21 13.90 -4.09
N THR A 63 3.53 13.11 -5.10
CA THR A 63 2.84 11.83 -5.34
C THR A 63 3.19 10.79 -4.27
N SER A 64 4.44 10.78 -3.76
CA SER A 64 4.82 9.88 -2.66
C SER A 64 4.13 10.25 -1.36
N GLU A 65 3.98 11.54 -1.04
CA GLU A 65 3.20 12.01 0.13
C GLU A 65 1.73 11.59 0.06
N GLU A 66 1.10 11.73 -1.11
CA GLU A 66 -0.27 11.25 -1.33
C GLU A 66 -0.37 9.73 -1.15
N LEU A 67 0.61 8.98 -1.67
CA LEU A 67 0.68 7.53 -1.53
C LEU A 67 0.78 7.13 -0.04
N TYR A 68 1.63 7.79 0.74
CA TYR A 68 1.76 7.54 2.19
C TYR A 68 0.48 7.84 2.96
N THR A 69 -0.27 8.86 2.54
CA THR A 69 -1.56 9.19 3.13
C THR A 69 -2.55 8.04 2.92
N LEU A 70 -2.59 7.45 1.72
CA LEU A 70 -3.45 6.30 1.43
C LEU A 70 -3.04 5.04 2.20
N LEU A 71 -1.75 4.86 2.49
CA LEU A 71 -1.26 3.72 3.29
C LEU A 71 -1.83 3.68 4.72
N GLN A 72 -2.36 4.80 5.25
CA GLN A 72 -2.99 4.84 6.57
C GLN A 72 -4.27 3.98 6.67
N VAL A 73 -4.93 3.70 5.54
CA VAL A 73 -6.09 2.79 5.50
C VAL A 73 -5.71 1.37 5.94
N PHE A 74 -4.44 1.00 5.78
CA PHE A 74 -3.89 -0.29 6.18
C PHE A 74 -3.23 -0.22 7.56
N ASN A 75 -3.80 0.59 8.47
CA ASN A 75 -3.34 0.64 9.85
C ASN A 75 -3.58 -0.68 10.60
N SER A 76 -2.93 -0.83 11.76
CA SER A 76 -3.00 -2.05 12.56
C SER A 76 -4.42 -2.42 12.99
N SER A 77 -5.29 -1.43 13.26
CA SER A 77 -6.68 -1.67 13.66
C SER A 77 -7.50 -2.35 12.56
N ASN A 78 -7.38 -1.84 11.32
CA ASN A 78 -8.10 -2.40 10.17
C ASN A 78 -7.59 -3.78 9.78
N ILE A 79 -6.27 -4.00 9.85
CA ILE A 79 -5.66 -5.32 9.61
C ILE A 79 -6.03 -6.31 10.75
N ALA A 80 -6.16 -5.83 11.98
CA ALA A 80 -6.53 -6.67 13.14
C ALA A 80 -7.99 -7.16 13.12
N ALA A 81 -8.84 -6.58 12.28
CA ALA A 81 -10.20 -7.09 12.05
C ALA A 81 -10.23 -8.33 11.14
N LEU A 82 -9.13 -8.64 10.44
CA LEU A 82 -9.04 -9.76 9.51
C LEU A 82 -8.71 -11.09 10.23
N PRO A 83 -9.08 -12.24 9.61
CA PRO A 83 -8.59 -13.55 10.01
C PRO A 83 -7.06 -13.59 10.10
N LEU A 84 -6.52 -14.44 10.99
CA LEU A 84 -5.09 -14.47 11.29
C LEU A 84 -4.21 -14.67 10.04
N ASP A 85 -4.59 -15.58 9.14
CA ASP A 85 -3.83 -15.86 7.92
C ASP A 85 -3.82 -14.65 6.98
N SER A 86 -4.98 -14.01 6.78
CA SER A 86 -5.12 -12.81 5.96
C SER A 86 -4.34 -11.63 6.55
N ARG A 87 -4.36 -11.48 7.88
CA ARG A 87 -3.60 -10.47 8.62
C ARG A 87 -2.10 -10.63 8.38
N THR A 88 -1.56 -11.83 8.56
CA THR A 88 -0.12 -12.08 8.37
C THR A 88 0.30 -11.80 6.92
N LYS A 89 -0.47 -12.28 5.94
CA LYS A 89 -0.19 -12.03 4.52
C LYS A 89 -0.20 -10.54 4.19
N LEU A 90 -1.23 -9.83 4.65
CA LEU A 90 -1.38 -8.40 4.39
C LEU A 90 -0.28 -7.57 5.06
N SER A 91 0.04 -7.86 6.33
CA SER A 91 1.12 -7.16 7.05
C SER A 91 2.48 -7.38 6.38
N ASN A 92 2.77 -8.61 5.92
CA ASN A 92 4.01 -8.91 5.21
C ASN A 92 4.07 -8.15 3.87
N ALA A 93 3.01 -8.20 3.07
CA ALA A 93 2.98 -7.51 1.78
C ALA A 93 3.08 -5.99 1.93
N LEU A 94 2.39 -5.40 2.91
CA LEU A 94 2.49 -3.98 3.25
C LEU A 94 3.92 -3.59 3.67
N THR A 95 4.58 -4.44 4.46
CA THR A 95 5.96 -4.22 4.91
C THR A 95 6.93 -4.28 3.73
N SER A 96 6.79 -5.27 2.84
CA SER A 96 7.58 -5.36 1.62
C SER A 96 7.41 -4.13 0.73
N PHE A 97 6.18 -3.64 0.58
CA PHE A 97 5.91 -2.44 -0.20
C PHE A 97 6.56 -1.18 0.40
N ARG A 98 6.44 -0.98 1.71
CA ARG A 98 7.12 0.14 2.40
C ARG A 98 8.64 0.08 2.29
N ASN A 99 9.22 -1.11 2.41
CA ASN A 99 10.66 -1.28 2.27
C ASN A 99 11.15 -0.96 0.85
N ALA A 100 10.38 -1.35 -0.17
CA ALA A 100 10.68 -1.01 -1.56
C ALA A 100 10.61 0.51 -1.80
N LEU A 101 9.56 1.19 -1.27
CA LEU A 101 9.45 2.64 -1.35
C LEU A 101 10.66 3.33 -0.70
N PHE A 102 11.05 2.90 0.51
CA PHE A 102 12.21 3.47 1.20
C PHE A 102 13.52 3.28 0.43
N ALA A 103 13.74 2.11 -0.16
CA ALA A 103 14.92 1.85 -0.98
C ALA A 103 14.94 2.74 -2.23
N TRP A 104 13.79 2.92 -2.87
CA TRP A 104 13.64 3.80 -4.03
C TRP A 104 13.84 5.28 -3.69
N GLU A 105 13.26 5.76 -2.58
CA GLU A 105 13.47 7.13 -2.10
C GLU A 105 14.94 7.41 -1.80
N SER A 106 15.65 6.43 -1.21
CA SER A 106 17.08 6.56 -0.98
C SER A 106 17.89 6.70 -2.28
N ALA A 107 17.48 6.01 -3.35
CA ALA A 107 18.10 6.15 -4.67
C ALA A 107 17.77 7.51 -5.33
N MET A 108 16.53 7.98 -5.14
CA MET A 108 16.07 9.30 -5.59
C MET A 108 16.86 10.44 -4.91
N ASP A 109 17.02 10.39 -3.58
CA ASP A 109 17.75 11.39 -2.82
C ASP A 109 19.24 11.45 -3.21
N GLN A 110 19.82 10.29 -3.58
CA GLN A 110 21.19 10.20 -4.08
C GLN A 110 21.31 10.56 -5.57
N ARG A 111 20.19 10.78 -6.27
CA ARG A 111 20.10 11.04 -7.71
C ARG A 111 20.92 10.05 -8.54
N LEU A 112 20.72 8.76 -8.28
CA LEU A 112 21.40 7.66 -8.99
C LEU A 112 20.44 7.05 -10.03
N PRO A 113 20.50 7.43 -11.32
CA PRO A 113 19.47 7.05 -12.31
C PRO A 113 19.24 5.54 -12.45
N ASP A 114 20.34 4.77 -12.49
CA ASP A 114 20.29 3.32 -12.62
C ASP A 114 19.64 2.68 -11.38
N GLU A 115 20.01 3.15 -10.19
CA GLU A 115 19.43 2.67 -8.93
C GLU A 115 17.97 3.09 -8.79
N MET A 116 17.60 4.31 -9.21
CA MET A 116 16.20 4.77 -9.22
C MET A 116 15.34 3.87 -10.10
N THR A 117 15.81 3.54 -11.31
CA THR A 117 15.08 2.64 -12.23
C THR A 117 14.96 1.23 -11.64
N ARG A 118 16.07 0.69 -11.11
CA ARG A 118 16.11 -0.65 -10.53
C ARG A 118 15.21 -0.77 -9.30
N THR A 119 15.35 0.15 -8.34
CA THR A 119 14.58 0.14 -7.09
C THR A 119 13.11 0.48 -7.31
N PHE A 120 12.77 1.32 -8.29
CA PHE A 120 11.38 1.56 -8.63
C PHE A 120 10.70 0.31 -9.20
N LYS A 121 11.45 -0.57 -9.89
CA LYS A 121 10.91 -1.86 -10.30
C LYS A 121 10.52 -2.74 -9.11
N ASP A 122 11.28 -2.65 -8.02
CA ASP A 122 10.95 -3.34 -6.76
C ASP A 122 9.66 -2.75 -6.14
N VAL A 123 9.45 -1.43 -6.23
CA VAL A 123 8.20 -0.76 -5.83
C VAL A 123 7.00 -1.30 -6.61
N GLU A 124 7.09 -1.37 -7.94
CA GLU A 124 6.02 -1.90 -8.79
C GLU A 124 5.68 -3.36 -8.44
N ASN A 125 6.69 -4.21 -8.30
CA ASN A 125 6.50 -5.63 -7.97
C ASN A 125 5.87 -5.80 -6.58
N ALA A 126 6.36 -5.04 -5.59
CA ALA A 126 5.82 -5.08 -4.24
C ALA A 126 4.39 -4.53 -4.18
N PHE A 127 4.07 -3.49 -4.96
CA PHE A 127 2.73 -2.95 -5.09
C PHE A 127 1.76 -3.98 -5.67
N LEU A 128 2.14 -4.67 -6.75
CA LEU A 128 1.30 -5.70 -7.37
C LEU A 128 1.03 -6.86 -6.40
N ASN A 129 2.04 -7.32 -5.66
CA ASN A 129 1.86 -8.32 -4.62
C ASN A 129 0.93 -7.83 -3.50
N PHE A 130 1.12 -6.60 -3.03
CA PHE A 130 0.27 -5.99 -2.01
C PHE A 130 -1.18 -5.86 -2.46
N GLY A 131 -1.42 -5.34 -3.67
CA GLY A 131 -2.75 -5.26 -4.27
C GLY A 131 -3.38 -6.65 -4.43
N GLY A 132 -2.62 -7.63 -4.92
CA GLY A 132 -3.10 -9.01 -5.04
C GLY A 132 -3.56 -9.61 -3.71
N VAL A 133 -2.82 -9.37 -2.62
CA VAL A 133 -3.24 -9.79 -1.28
C VAL A 133 -4.53 -9.09 -0.86
N VAL A 134 -4.65 -7.77 -1.07
CA VAL A 134 -5.84 -7.00 -0.69
C VAL A 134 -7.09 -7.41 -1.47
N PHE A 135 -6.97 -7.71 -2.76
CA PHE A 135 -8.08 -8.22 -3.57
C PHE A 135 -8.46 -9.67 -3.26
N SER A 136 -7.62 -10.40 -2.50
CA SER A 136 -7.90 -11.77 -2.04
C SER A 136 -8.53 -11.85 -0.64
N LEU A 137 -8.68 -10.70 0.05
CA LEU A 137 -9.38 -10.58 1.34
C LEU A 137 -10.88 -10.75 1.17
#